data_AF-A0A7I8E3S5-F1
#
_entry.id   AF-A0A7I8E3S5-F1
#
_cell.length_a   1.000
_cell.length_b   1.000
_cell.length_c   1.000
_cell.angle_alpha   90.00
_cell.angle_beta   90.00
_cell.angle_gamma   90.00
#
_symmetry.space_group_name_H-M   'P 1'
#
loop_
_entity.id
_entity.type
_entity.pdbx_description
1 polymer ?
#
loop_
_entity_poly.entity_id
_entity_poly.type
_entity_poly.pdbx_seq_one_letter_code
_entity_poly.pdbx_strand_id
1 'polypeptide(L)'
;MDFELLEKAGMTKYEMAKNDPFCFFMRSIVAGLYLGLATILSYTLAVLLIGHHVIASKIAFAGAFGIGLVIIVLLGSELFTGNCFTTMFPVYHKKLRFFDILPMWGICYVGNFVGIVLICFLFIKSGVNHEAMNQYLASVVSNKLNFDYLELFIKGILCNFIVCAAAFVGMKLKEETAKTFIMMIIVMTFVLPGFEHSIANMGTFSMTFTALGTEISWSGVWLHMLLSTLGNIIGGSILLGLPIYLMIRPKKI
;
A
#
# COMPACT_ATOMS: atom_id res chain seq x y z
N MET A 1 25.51 -3.47 8.79
CA MET A 1 24.43 -2.58 9.29
C MET A 1 23.16 -2.64 8.44
N ASP A 2 23.10 -2.04 7.24
CA ASP A 2 21.84 -2.01 6.44
C ASP A 2 21.38 -3.41 6.00
N PHE A 3 22.31 -4.29 5.60
CA PHE A 3 21.98 -5.68 5.24
C PHE A 3 21.37 -6.44 6.42
N GLU A 4 22.03 -6.39 7.58
CA GLU A 4 21.58 -7.07 8.81
C GLU A 4 20.23 -6.53 9.29
N LEU A 5 19.99 -5.22 9.15
CA LEU A 5 18.71 -4.59 9.46
C LEU A 5 17.58 -5.20 8.62
N LEU A 6 17.75 -5.26 7.30
CA LEU A 6 16.72 -5.75 6.38
C LEU A 6 16.54 -7.26 6.48
N GLU A 7 17.62 -8.02 6.63
CA GLU A 7 17.54 -9.46 6.86
C GLU A 7 16.83 -9.77 8.18
N LYS A 8 17.21 -9.11 9.28
CA LYS A 8 16.57 -9.29 10.59
C LYS A 8 15.09 -8.91 10.53
N ALA A 9 14.75 -7.80 9.86
CA ALA A 9 13.36 -7.41 9.68
C ALA A 9 12.56 -8.48 8.92
N GLY A 10 13.09 -8.98 7.79
CA GLY A 10 12.45 -10.05 7.02
C GLY A 10 12.26 -11.34 7.81
N MET A 11 13.30 -11.80 8.51
CA MET A 11 13.26 -13.00 9.35
C MET A 11 12.27 -12.87 10.51
N THR A 12 12.30 -11.74 11.24
CA THR A 12 11.41 -11.50 12.39
C THR A 12 9.95 -11.54 11.98
N LYS A 13 9.61 -10.91 10.84
CA LYS A 13 8.22 -10.91 10.33
C LYS A 13 7.79 -12.31 9.89
N TYR A 14 8.67 -13.06 9.24
CA TYR A 14 8.40 -14.45 8.84
C TYR A 14 8.19 -15.37 10.05
N GLU A 15 9.07 -15.29 11.06
CA GLU A 15 8.95 -16.07 12.29
C GLU A 15 7.69 -15.70 13.08
N MET A 16 7.32 -14.42 13.13
CA MET A 16 6.06 -13.98 13.73
C MET A 16 4.85 -14.60 13.02
N ALA A 17 4.80 -14.50 11.69
CA ALA A 17 3.70 -15.08 10.92
C ALA A 17 3.60 -16.61 11.06
N LYS A 18 4.73 -17.30 11.24
CA LYS A 18 4.79 -18.75 11.42
C LYS A 18 4.40 -19.20 12.83
N ASN A 19 4.91 -18.52 13.85
CA ASN A 19 4.77 -18.94 15.25
C ASN A 19 3.48 -18.41 15.89
N ASP A 20 3.04 -17.21 15.49
CA ASP A 20 1.80 -16.57 15.96
C ASP A 20 1.06 -15.91 14.78
N PRO A 21 0.44 -16.72 13.90
CA PRO A 21 -0.27 -16.21 12.72
C PRO A 21 -1.44 -15.30 13.09
N PHE A 22 -2.05 -15.47 14.27
CA PHE A 22 -3.15 -14.63 14.72
C PHE A 22 -2.66 -13.22 15.06
N CYS A 23 -1.58 -13.09 15.84
CA CYS A 23 -0.96 -11.80 16.12
C CYS A 23 -0.52 -11.10 14.82
N PHE A 24 0.12 -11.84 13.91
CA PHE A 24 0.52 -11.29 12.61
C PHE A 24 -0.70 -10.81 11.80
N PHE A 25 -1.77 -11.60 11.73
CA PHE A 25 -3.01 -11.23 11.05
C PHE A 25 -3.66 -9.97 11.66
N MET A 26 -3.69 -9.85 12.99
CA MET A 26 -4.18 -8.64 13.66
C MET A 26 -3.37 -7.40 13.31
N ARG A 27 -2.04 -7.51 13.27
CA ARG A 27 -1.17 -6.40 12.80
C ARG A 27 -1.44 -6.05 11.35
N SER A 28 -1.80 -7.03 10.52
CA SER A 28 -2.19 -6.78 9.12
C SER A 28 -3.56 -6.10 9.01
N ILE A 29 -4.55 -6.47 9.83
CA ILE A 29 -5.83 -5.75 9.91
C ILE A 29 -5.59 -4.29 10.29
N VAL A 30 -4.78 -4.05 11.32
CA VAL A 30 -4.48 -2.70 11.81
C VAL A 30 -3.78 -1.86 10.74
N ALA A 31 -2.86 -2.43 9.96
CA ALA A 31 -2.27 -1.72 8.82
C ALA A 31 -3.30 -1.33 7.76
N GLY A 32 -4.27 -2.22 7.48
CA GLY A 32 -5.40 -1.93 6.59
C GLY A 32 -6.26 -0.77 7.11
N LEU A 33 -6.56 -0.76 8.41
CA LEU A 33 -7.29 0.34 9.06
C LEU A 33 -6.55 1.67 8.90
N TYR A 34 -5.24 1.71 9.17
CA TYR A 34 -4.44 2.94 9.03
C TYR A 34 -4.38 3.46 7.60
N LEU A 35 -4.25 2.56 6.60
CA LEU A 35 -4.30 2.97 5.20
C LEU A 35 -5.70 3.46 4.80
N GLY A 36 -6.75 2.90 5.40
CA GLY A 36 -8.12 3.38 5.25
C GLY A 36 -8.33 4.78 5.83
N LEU A 37 -7.73 5.11 6.98
CA LEU A 37 -7.76 6.48 7.52
C LEU A 37 -7.13 7.49 6.56
N ALA A 38 -5.97 7.16 5.98
CA ALA A 38 -5.33 7.99 4.96
C ALA A 38 -6.21 8.13 3.71
N THR A 39 -6.87 7.04 3.30
CA THR A 39 -7.82 7.04 2.19
C THR A 39 -8.99 7.99 2.48
N ILE A 40 -9.61 7.91 3.65
CA ILE A 40 -10.72 8.78 4.06
C ILE A 40 -10.30 10.26 4.01
N LEU A 41 -9.14 10.60 4.58
CA LEU A 41 -8.62 11.96 4.59
C LEU A 41 -8.39 12.47 3.15
N SER A 42 -7.67 11.71 2.32
CA SER A 42 -7.35 12.09 0.95
C SER A 42 -8.60 12.26 0.09
N TYR A 43 -9.55 11.32 0.14
CA TYR A 43 -10.81 11.41 -0.61
C TYR A 43 -11.65 12.60 -0.15
N THR A 44 -11.73 12.85 1.16
CA THR A 44 -12.46 14.00 1.70
C THR A 44 -11.87 15.32 1.20
N LEU A 45 -10.54 15.48 1.26
CA LEU A 45 -9.86 16.66 0.74
C LEU A 45 -10.07 16.85 -0.76
N ALA A 46 -10.05 15.77 -1.53
CA ALA A 46 -10.31 15.85 -2.97
C ALA A 46 -11.72 16.33 -3.26
N VAL A 47 -12.73 15.75 -2.60
CA VAL A 47 -14.15 16.10 -2.76
C VAL A 47 -14.41 17.56 -2.40
N LEU A 48 -13.80 18.06 -1.32
CA LEU A 48 -13.98 19.46 -0.89
C LEU A 48 -13.42 20.48 -1.90
N LEU A 49 -12.42 20.09 -2.70
CA LEU A 49 -11.70 21.02 -3.58
C LEU A 49 -12.06 20.85 -5.07
N ILE A 50 -12.54 19.68 -5.48
CA ILE A 50 -12.68 19.33 -6.91
C ILE A 50 -13.64 20.25 -7.67
N GLY A 51 -14.67 20.77 -6.99
CA GLY A 51 -15.68 21.66 -7.59
C GLY A 51 -15.16 23.06 -7.96
N HIS A 52 -14.03 23.50 -7.38
CA HIS A 52 -13.49 24.84 -7.58
C HIS A 52 -12.04 24.83 -8.09
N HIS A 53 -11.24 23.86 -7.67
CA HIS A 53 -9.80 23.83 -7.90
C HIS A 53 -9.30 22.39 -8.14
N VAL A 54 -9.44 21.88 -9.36
CA VAL A 54 -9.04 20.50 -9.73
C VAL A 54 -7.57 20.22 -9.43
N ILE A 55 -6.66 21.17 -9.69
CA ILE A 55 -5.23 21.01 -9.42
C ILE A 55 -4.98 20.92 -7.90
N ALA A 56 -5.59 21.81 -7.11
CA ALA A 56 -5.47 21.79 -5.66
C ALA A 56 -6.04 20.51 -5.05
N SER A 57 -7.16 19.99 -5.59
CA SER A 57 -7.75 18.72 -5.19
C SER A 57 -6.77 17.55 -5.35
N LYS A 58 -6.09 17.43 -6.52
CA LYS A 58 -5.08 16.39 -6.74
C LYS A 58 -3.87 16.52 -5.79
N ILE A 59 -3.39 17.75 -5.57
CA ILE A 59 -2.26 18.00 -4.67
C ILE A 59 -2.64 17.68 -3.22
N ALA A 60 -3.83 18.10 -2.76
CA ALA A 60 -4.31 17.84 -1.41
C ALA A 60 -4.53 16.35 -1.16
N PHE A 61 -5.12 15.63 -2.12
CA PHE A 61 -5.26 14.18 -2.07
C PHE A 61 -3.90 13.50 -1.87
N ALA A 62 -2.93 13.84 -2.74
CA ALA A 62 -1.61 13.21 -2.75
C ALA A 62 -0.78 13.58 -1.53
N GLY A 63 -0.84 14.85 -1.09
CA GLY A 63 -0.10 15.34 0.07
C GLY A 63 -0.57 14.73 1.39
N ALA A 64 -1.87 14.43 1.51
CA ALA A 64 -2.42 13.82 2.72
C ALA A 64 -2.19 12.31 2.80
N PHE A 65 -2.09 11.61 1.65
CA PHE A 65 -2.08 10.14 1.61
C PHE A 65 -0.89 9.51 2.36
N GLY A 66 0.23 10.24 2.44
CA GLY A 66 1.45 9.82 3.12
C GLY A 66 1.28 9.42 4.59
N ILE A 67 0.26 9.97 5.27
CA ILE A 67 0.02 9.70 6.69
C ILE A 67 -0.23 8.21 6.97
N GLY A 68 -0.82 7.48 6.02
CA GLY A 68 -1.10 6.05 6.18
C GLY A 68 0.18 5.24 6.36
N LEU A 69 1.17 5.46 5.50
CA LEU A 69 2.45 4.75 5.60
C LEU A 69 3.24 5.18 6.85
N VAL A 70 3.19 6.47 7.22
CA VAL A 70 3.84 6.97 8.44
C VAL A 70 3.32 6.24 9.67
N ILE A 71 1.99 6.19 9.86
CA ILE A 71 1.39 5.53 11.02
C ILE A 71 1.69 4.04 11.03
N ILE A 72 1.64 3.37 9.87
CA ILE A 72 1.98 1.94 9.76
C ILE A 72 3.42 1.67 10.21
N VAL A 73 4.38 2.50 9.80
CA VAL A 73 5.80 2.33 10.16
C VAL A 73 6.05 2.68 11.63
N LEU A 74 5.48 3.79 12.13
CA LEU A 74 5.68 4.22 13.52
C LEU A 74 5.04 3.26 14.53
N LEU A 75 3.85 2.74 14.22
CA LEU A 75 3.12 1.80 15.09
C LEU A 75 3.44 0.33 14.79
N GLY A 76 4.35 0.06 13.85
CA GLY A 76 4.84 -1.29 13.56
C GLY A 76 3.80 -2.26 13.02
N SER A 77 2.81 -1.81 12.25
CA SER A 77 1.81 -2.69 11.66
C SER A 77 2.32 -3.37 10.37
N GLU A 78 1.62 -4.41 9.92
CA GLU A 78 2.11 -5.27 8.83
C GLU A 78 1.39 -4.96 7.50
N LEU A 79 2.12 -4.35 6.57
CA LEU A 79 1.60 -4.00 5.25
C LEU A 79 2.19 -4.90 4.16
N PHE A 80 1.33 -5.51 3.35
CA PHE A 80 1.72 -6.44 2.28
C PHE A 80 2.75 -5.86 1.32
N THR A 81 2.52 -4.62 0.85
CA THR A 81 3.38 -3.96 -0.12
C THR A 81 4.80 -3.75 0.41
N GLY A 82 4.96 -3.39 1.68
CA GLY A 82 6.27 -3.30 2.35
C GLY A 82 6.92 -4.68 2.62
N ASN A 83 6.10 -5.70 2.86
CA ASN A 83 6.59 -7.07 3.03
C ASN A 83 7.14 -7.64 1.71
N CYS A 84 6.64 -7.20 0.54
CA CYS A 84 7.23 -7.55 -0.77
C CYS A 84 8.71 -7.16 -0.89
N PHE A 85 9.17 -6.16 -0.15
CA PHE A 85 10.58 -5.75 -0.10
C PHE A 85 11.32 -6.45 1.05
N THR A 86 10.85 -6.28 2.28
CA THR A 86 11.61 -6.68 3.47
C THR A 86 11.79 -8.20 3.60
N THR A 87 10.76 -9.00 3.32
CA THR A 87 10.84 -10.47 3.46
C THR A 87 11.60 -11.15 2.32
N MET A 88 11.96 -10.40 1.27
CA MET A 88 12.80 -10.93 0.19
C MET A 88 14.28 -10.98 0.56
N PHE A 89 14.75 -10.19 1.53
CA PHE A 89 16.15 -10.23 1.97
C PHE A 89 16.63 -11.60 2.44
N PRO A 90 15.92 -12.31 3.35
CA PRO A 90 16.30 -13.68 3.70
C PRO A 90 16.19 -14.67 2.53
N VAL A 91 15.35 -14.39 1.52
CA VAL A 91 15.27 -15.19 0.28
C VAL A 91 16.49 -14.96 -0.60
N TYR A 92 16.90 -13.71 -0.81
CA TYR A 92 18.11 -13.35 -1.56
C TYR A 92 19.38 -13.91 -0.93
N HIS A 93 19.41 -13.94 0.40
CA HIS A 93 20.50 -14.54 1.16
C HIS A 93 20.37 -16.06 1.34
N LYS A 94 19.35 -16.70 0.73
CA LYS A 94 19.12 -18.15 0.74
C LYS A 94 18.88 -18.77 2.13
N LYS A 95 18.45 -17.97 3.11
CA LYS A 95 17.97 -18.47 4.42
C LYS A 95 16.55 -19.01 4.34
N LEU A 96 15.76 -18.48 3.42
CA LEU A 96 14.41 -18.95 3.09
C LEU A 96 14.31 -19.20 1.59
N ARG A 97 13.40 -20.08 1.19
CA ARG A 97 12.97 -20.20 -0.21
C ARG A 97 11.86 -19.18 -0.46
N PHE A 98 11.73 -18.74 -1.70
CA PHE A 98 10.65 -17.83 -2.10
C PHE A 98 9.25 -18.38 -1.74
N PHE A 99 9.04 -19.69 -1.89
CA PHE A 99 7.76 -20.32 -1.54
C PHE A 99 7.47 -20.33 -0.03
N ASP A 100 8.48 -20.20 0.82
CA ASP A 100 8.27 -20.21 2.27
C ASP A 100 7.56 -18.93 2.74
N ILE A 101 7.75 -17.80 2.05
CA ILE A 101 7.15 -16.50 2.43
C ILE A 101 5.75 -16.25 1.85
N LEU A 102 5.29 -17.06 0.88
CA LEU A 102 4.00 -16.86 0.22
C LEU A 102 2.79 -16.97 1.16
N PRO A 103 2.71 -17.95 2.10
CA PRO A 103 1.60 -18.00 3.06
C PRO A 103 1.50 -16.75 3.93
N MET A 104 2.65 -16.21 4.37
CA MET A 104 2.73 -14.97 5.14
C MET A 104 2.22 -13.77 4.32
N TRP A 105 2.60 -13.67 3.04
CA TRP A 105 2.07 -12.65 2.14
C TRP A 105 0.55 -12.75 1.98
N GLY A 106 0.02 -13.98 1.86
CA GLY A 106 -1.42 -14.23 1.82
C GLY A 106 -2.15 -13.76 3.08
N ILE A 107 -1.66 -14.13 4.27
CA ILE A 107 -2.22 -13.68 5.56
C ILE A 107 -2.20 -12.15 5.63
N CYS A 108 -1.08 -11.53 5.24
CA CYS A 108 -0.95 -10.07 5.30
C CYS A 108 -1.92 -9.36 4.33
N TYR A 109 -2.02 -9.84 3.10
CA TYR A 109 -2.90 -9.28 2.08
C TYR A 109 -4.38 -9.37 2.50
N VAL A 110 -4.80 -10.52 3.03
CA VAL A 110 -6.17 -10.71 3.54
C VAL A 110 -6.43 -9.84 4.77
N GLY A 111 -5.47 -9.75 5.70
CA GLY A 111 -5.62 -8.88 6.87
C GLY A 111 -5.75 -7.41 6.48
N ASN A 112 -4.88 -6.94 5.59
CA ASN A 112 -4.96 -5.58 5.03
C ASN A 112 -6.31 -5.32 4.35
N PHE A 113 -6.81 -6.27 3.56
CA PHE A 113 -8.14 -6.21 2.94
C PHE A 113 -9.24 -6.05 3.99
N VAL A 114 -9.29 -6.92 5.00
CA VAL A 114 -10.30 -6.86 6.07
C VAL A 114 -10.29 -5.50 6.77
N GLY A 115 -9.11 -5.00 7.14
CA GLY A 115 -8.96 -3.72 7.80
C GLY A 115 -9.46 -2.55 6.95
N ILE A 116 -8.95 -2.42 5.72
CA ILE A 116 -9.27 -1.27 4.89
C ILE A 116 -10.74 -1.27 4.43
N VAL A 117 -11.29 -2.45 4.09
CA VAL A 117 -12.70 -2.61 3.71
C VAL A 117 -13.61 -2.21 4.87
N LEU A 118 -13.31 -2.66 6.09
CA LEU A 118 -14.12 -2.35 7.26
C LEU A 118 -14.25 -0.83 7.49
N ILE A 119 -13.12 -0.12 7.54
CA ILE A 119 -13.15 1.32 7.84
C ILE A 119 -13.72 2.15 6.69
N CYS A 120 -13.43 1.78 5.44
CA CYS A 120 -14.02 2.41 4.26
C CYS A 120 -15.53 2.18 4.15
N PHE A 121 -16.01 0.98 4.47
CA PHE A 121 -17.44 0.66 4.53
C PHE A 121 -18.14 1.51 5.59
N LEU A 122 -17.59 1.57 6.81
CA LEU A 122 -18.14 2.38 7.90
C LEU A 122 -18.16 3.86 7.54
N PHE A 123 -17.12 4.36 6.87
CA PHE A 123 -17.07 5.74 6.38
C PHE A 123 -18.23 6.06 5.44
N ILE A 124 -18.46 5.26 4.39
CA ILE A 124 -19.58 5.50 3.47
C ILE A 124 -20.93 5.36 4.17
N LYS A 125 -21.08 4.36 5.05
CA LYS A 125 -22.32 4.14 5.81
C LYS A 125 -22.59 5.20 6.88
N SER A 126 -21.59 5.97 7.29
CA SER A 126 -21.80 7.12 8.18
C SER A 126 -22.66 8.24 7.56
N GLY A 127 -22.78 8.26 6.23
CA GLY A 127 -23.58 9.25 5.50
C GLY A 127 -22.91 10.62 5.32
N VAL A 128 -21.67 10.79 5.82
CA VAL A 128 -20.95 12.06 5.72
C VAL A 128 -20.63 12.38 4.26
N ASN A 129 -21.08 13.56 3.81
CA ASN A 129 -20.85 14.11 2.46
C ASN A 129 -21.24 13.15 1.31
N HIS A 130 -22.33 12.40 1.50
CA HIS A 130 -22.69 11.25 0.67
C HIS A 130 -22.82 11.58 -0.82
N GLU A 131 -23.53 12.64 -1.20
CA GLU A 131 -23.77 12.96 -2.61
C GLU A 131 -22.47 13.32 -3.36
N ALA A 132 -21.69 14.26 -2.84
CA ALA A 132 -20.44 14.69 -3.47
C ALA A 132 -19.39 13.55 -3.48
N MET A 133 -19.35 12.74 -2.41
CA MET A 133 -18.48 11.56 -2.35
C MET A 133 -18.87 10.52 -3.41
N ASN A 134 -20.17 10.22 -3.55
CA ASN A 134 -20.64 9.24 -4.53
C ASN A 134 -20.30 9.66 -5.97
N GLN A 135 -20.53 10.93 -6.32
CA GLN A 135 -20.17 11.47 -7.63
C GLN A 135 -18.65 11.38 -7.89
N TYR A 136 -17.84 11.72 -6.89
CA TYR A 136 -16.39 11.62 -7.00
C TYR A 136 -15.94 10.15 -7.15
N LEU A 137 -16.48 9.23 -6.35
CA LEU A 137 -16.18 7.79 -6.45
C LEU A 137 -16.57 7.21 -7.81
N ALA A 138 -17.70 7.63 -8.38
CA ALA A 138 -18.13 7.21 -9.72
C ALA A 138 -17.10 7.63 -10.79
N SER A 139 -16.59 8.86 -10.69
CA SER A 139 -15.54 9.35 -11.60
C SER A 139 -14.21 8.59 -11.43
N VAL A 140 -13.82 8.30 -10.18
CA VAL A 140 -12.56 7.59 -9.88
C VAL A 140 -12.64 6.15 -10.36
N VAL A 141 -13.72 5.43 -10.08
CA VAL A 141 -13.86 4.03 -10.48
C VAL A 141 -13.96 3.88 -11.99
N SER A 142 -14.66 4.80 -12.67
CA SER A 142 -14.77 4.80 -14.14
C SER A 142 -13.39 4.92 -14.79
N ASN A 143 -12.56 5.85 -14.29
CA ASN A 143 -11.18 6.00 -14.75
C ASN A 143 -10.30 4.78 -14.40
N LYS A 144 -10.47 4.20 -13.20
CA LYS A 144 -9.70 3.02 -12.79
C LYS A 144 -10.06 1.77 -13.58
N LEU A 145 -11.30 1.63 -14.02
CA LEU A 145 -11.75 0.46 -14.79
C LEU A 145 -11.61 0.62 -16.30
N ASN A 146 -11.24 1.82 -16.76
CA ASN A 146 -10.80 2.08 -18.13
C ASN A 146 -9.26 2.10 -18.20
N PHE A 147 -8.65 0.91 -18.23
CA PHE A 147 -7.20 0.77 -18.15
C PHE A 147 -6.64 -0.08 -19.29
N ASP A 148 -5.43 0.29 -19.74
CA ASP A 148 -4.56 -0.62 -20.47
C ASP A 148 -3.84 -1.58 -19.51
N TYR A 149 -3.71 -2.83 -19.91
CA TYR A 149 -3.14 -3.89 -19.07
C TYR A 149 -1.67 -3.64 -18.72
N LEU A 150 -0.87 -3.20 -19.69
CA LEU A 150 0.56 -2.97 -19.52
C LEU A 150 0.79 -1.70 -18.70
N GLU A 151 0.05 -0.63 -18.99
CA GLU A 151 0.13 0.61 -18.22
C GLU A 151 -0.21 0.38 -16.74
N LEU A 152 -1.29 -0.36 -16.44
CA LEU A 152 -1.68 -0.68 -15.08
C LEU A 152 -0.60 -1.49 -14.35
N PHE A 153 -0.04 -2.50 -15.03
CA PHE A 153 1.04 -3.29 -14.47
C PHE A 153 2.28 -2.44 -14.15
N ILE A 154 2.69 -1.55 -15.06
CA ILE A 154 3.81 -0.62 -14.86
C ILE A 154 3.52 0.36 -13.72
N LYS A 155 2.30 0.92 -13.65
CA LYS A 155 1.85 1.77 -12.53
C LYS A 155 1.97 1.03 -11.20
N GLY A 156 1.64 -0.26 -11.16
CA GLY A 156 1.84 -1.11 -9.98
C GLY A 156 3.31 -1.28 -9.59
N ILE A 157 4.20 -1.51 -10.56
CA ILE A 157 5.64 -1.62 -10.33
C ILE A 157 6.21 -0.32 -9.74
N LEU A 158 5.91 0.81 -10.38
CA LEU A 158 6.42 2.12 -9.95
C LEU A 158 5.86 2.52 -8.59
N CYS A 159 4.58 2.22 -8.32
CA CYS A 159 3.98 2.45 -7.01
C CYS A 159 4.80 1.79 -5.90
N ASN A 160 5.02 0.47 -5.97
CA ASN A 160 5.61 -0.22 -4.84
C ASN A 160 7.13 -0.04 -4.74
N PHE A 161 7.81 0.29 -5.84
CA PHE A 161 9.18 0.80 -5.78
C PHE A 161 9.28 2.02 -4.84
N ILE A 162 8.38 3.00 -5.02
CA ILE A 162 8.35 4.23 -4.22
C ILE A 162 7.91 3.95 -2.76
N VAL A 163 6.87 3.13 -2.55
CA VAL A 163 6.39 2.77 -1.21
C VAL A 163 7.49 2.06 -0.40
N CYS A 164 8.16 1.09 -1.01
CA CYS A 164 9.23 0.37 -0.34
C CYS A 164 10.45 1.27 -0.08
N ALA A 165 10.75 2.22 -0.97
CA ALA A 165 11.79 3.22 -0.73
C ALA A 165 11.44 4.12 0.46
N ALA A 166 10.19 4.60 0.55
CA ALA A 166 9.72 5.36 1.71
C ALA A 166 9.83 4.57 3.02
N ALA A 167 9.39 3.29 3.01
CA ALA A 167 9.50 2.41 4.17
C ALA A 167 10.96 2.18 4.58
N PHE A 168 11.86 1.96 3.61
CA PHE A 168 13.28 1.76 3.90
C PHE A 168 13.94 3.02 4.49
N VAL A 169 13.64 4.20 3.94
CA VAL A 169 14.07 5.48 4.53
C VAL A 169 13.54 5.62 5.96
N GLY A 170 12.27 5.25 6.19
CA GLY A 170 11.66 5.25 7.51
C GLY A 170 12.33 4.30 8.52
N MET A 171 12.92 3.20 8.05
CA MET A 171 13.71 2.29 8.91
C MET A 171 15.08 2.89 9.28
N LYS A 172 15.65 3.76 8.44
CA LYS A 172 16.98 4.36 8.64
C LYS A 172 16.95 5.63 9.49
N LEU A 173 15.88 6.39 9.42
CA LEU A 173 15.74 7.64 10.17
C LEU A 173 15.41 7.37 11.65
N LYS A 174 16.13 8.04 12.55
CA LYS A 174 15.94 7.94 14.00
C LYS A 174 14.95 8.98 14.54
N GLU A 175 14.95 10.17 13.95
CA GLU A 175 14.13 11.31 14.37
C GLU A 175 12.73 11.20 13.72
N GLU A 176 11.69 11.18 14.55
CA GLU A 176 10.31 10.87 14.11
C GLU A 176 9.70 11.97 13.24
N THR A 177 10.07 13.24 13.46
CA THR A 177 9.58 14.37 12.65
C THR A 177 10.14 14.31 11.24
N ALA A 178 11.46 14.16 11.10
CA ALA A 178 12.12 13.99 9.80
C ALA A 178 11.60 12.75 9.06
N LYS A 179 11.41 11.64 9.79
CA LYS A 179 10.81 10.41 9.25
C LYS A 179 9.43 10.66 8.65
N THR A 180 8.56 11.32 9.42
CA THR A 180 7.20 11.66 9.00
C THR A 180 7.22 12.50 7.73
N PHE A 181 7.96 13.61 7.73
CA PHE A 181 8.00 14.54 6.59
C PHE A 181 8.54 13.88 5.31
N ILE A 182 9.67 13.18 5.40
CA ILE A 182 10.29 12.56 4.22
C ILE A 182 9.41 11.44 3.66
N MET A 183 8.83 10.60 4.53
CA MET A 183 7.93 9.55 4.07
C MET A 183 6.68 10.11 3.38
N MET A 184 6.11 11.20 3.90
CA MET A 184 4.97 11.86 3.26
C MET A 184 5.32 12.35 1.84
N ILE A 185 6.48 13.00 1.66
CA ILE A 185 6.93 13.48 0.34
C ILE A 185 7.16 12.31 -0.62
N ILE A 186 7.82 11.24 -0.18
CA ILE A 186 8.10 10.09 -1.05
C ILE A 186 6.77 9.44 -1.45
N VAL A 187 5.82 9.26 -0.53
CA VAL A 187 4.49 8.72 -0.87
C VAL A 187 3.76 9.62 -1.87
N MET A 188 3.80 10.94 -1.69
CA MET A 188 3.21 11.89 -2.65
C MET A 188 3.73 11.68 -4.09
N THR A 189 4.99 11.23 -4.23
CA THR A 189 5.63 10.98 -5.54
C THR A 189 4.95 9.86 -6.35
N PHE A 190 4.29 8.88 -5.72
CA PHE A 190 3.52 7.86 -6.46
C PHE A 190 2.05 8.23 -6.60
N VAL A 191 1.49 8.94 -5.60
CA VAL A 191 0.06 9.26 -5.58
C VAL A 191 -0.26 10.35 -6.61
N LEU A 192 0.58 11.39 -6.70
CA LEU A 192 0.33 12.53 -7.57
C LEU A 192 0.28 12.16 -9.07
N PRO A 193 1.16 11.28 -9.60
CA PRO A 193 1.07 10.78 -10.98
C PRO A 193 -0.04 9.73 -11.19
N GLY A 194 -0.67 9.24 -10.13
CA GLY A 194 -1.72 8.21 -10.21
C GLY A 194 -1.18 6.79 -10.41
N PHE A 195 -0.11 6.42 -9.70
CA PHE A 195 0.34 5.02 -9.65
C PHE A 195 -0.57 4.16 -8.76
N GLU A 196 -0.53 2.85 -8.98
CA GLU A 196 -1.58 1.94 -8.53
C GLU A 196 -1.13 1.08 -7.33
N HIS A 197 -1.75 1.32 -6.18
CA HIS A 197 -1.46 0.62 -4.93
C HIS A 197 -2.56 -0.39 -4.61
N SER A 198 -2.24 -1.68 -4.68
CA SER A 198 -3.18 -2.80 -4.44
C SER A 198 -4.04 -2.61 -3.18
N ILE A 199 -3.45 -2.36 -2.00
CA ILE A 199 -4.24 -2.20 -0.77
C ILE A 199 -5.14 -0.96 -0.78
N ALA A 200 -4.65 0.20 -1.25
CA ALA A 200 -5.48 1.41 -1.38
C ALA A 200 -6.62 1.23 -2.39
N ASN A 201 -6.40 0.43 -3.43
CA ASN A 201 -7.43 0.07 -4.40
C ASN A 201 -8.54 -0.76 -3.76
N MET A 202 -8.24 -1.64 -2.80
CA MET A 202 -9.28 -2.34 -2.02
C MET A 202 -10.20 -1.35 -1.30
N GLY A 203 -9.63 -0.33 -0.65
CA GLY A 203 -10.40 0.72 0.01
C GLY A 203 -11.25 1.51 -0.98
N THR A 204 -10.66 1.91 -2.11
CA THR A 204 -11.37 2.61 -3.20
C THR A 204 -12.56 1.81 -3.71
N PHE A 205 -12.33 0.57 -4.16
CA PHE A 205 -13.40 -0.29 -4.66
C PHE A 205 -14.44 -0.61 -3.58
N SER A 206 -14.03 -0.83 -2.33
CA SER A 206 -14.95 -1.04 -1.21
C SER A 206 -15.87 0.16 -0.98
N MET A 207 -15.33 1.38 -1.01
CA MET A 207 -16.15 2.59 -0.91
C MET A 207 -17.14 2.67 -2.06
N THR A 208 -16.67 2.42 -3.29
CA THR A 208 -17.52 2.48 -4.48
C THR A 208 -18.64 1.43 -4.45
N PHE A 209 -18.36 0.17 -4.11
CA PHE A 209 -19.39 -0.87 -3.97
C PHE A 209 -20.41 -0.53 -2.88
N THR A 210 -19.95 0.07 -1.77
CA THR A 210 -20.83 0.48 -0.67
C THR A 210 -21.72 1.66 -1.05
N ALA A 211 -21.18 2.60 -1.84
CA ALA A 211 -21.84 3.84 -2.24
C ALA A 211 -22.79 3.68 -3.43
N LEU A 212 -22.33 2.98 -4.48
CA LEU A 212 -22.97 2.92 -5.79
C LEU A 212 -23.62 1.56 -6.10
N GLY A 213 -23.45 0.57 -5.23
CA GLY A 213 -23.97 -0.78 -5.45
C GLY A 213 -23.15 -1.58 -6.47
N THR A 214 -23.82 -2.47 -7.21
CA THR A 214 -23.19 -3.50 -8.06
C THR A 214 -23.10 -3.14 -9.54
N GLU A 215 -23.29 -1.87 -9.92
CA GLU A 215 -23.18 -1.42 -11.32
C GLU A 215 -21.74 -1.44 -11.85
N ILE A 216 -20.77 -1.83 -11.01
CA ILE A 216 -19.35 -1.90 -11.30
C ILE A 216 -19.00 -3.27 -11.90
N SER A 217 -18.15 -3.27 -12.93
CA SER A 217 -17.63 -4.50 -13.53
C SER A 217 -16.77 -5.30 -12.55
N TRP A 218 -17.32 -6.39 -12.01
CA TRP A 218 -16.62 -7.31 -11.11
C TRP A 218 -15.37 -7.95 -11.76
N SER A 219 -15.46 -8.29 -13.05
CA SER A 219 -14.32 -8.83 -13.80
C SER A 219 -13.22 -7.78 -13.99
N GLY A 220 -13.60 -6.53 -14.26
CA GLY A 220 -12.67 -5.40 -14.35
C GLY A 220 -11.96 -5.15 -13.02
N VAL A 221 -12.69 -5.15 -11.90
CA VAL A 221 -12.10 -4.99 -10.57
C VAL A 221 -11.12 -6.11 -10.25
N TRP A 222 -11.49 -7.37 -10.50
CA TRP A 222 -10.61 -8.51 -10.25
C TRP A 222 -9.31 -8.41 -11.06
N LEU A 223 -9.41 -8.12 -12.36
CA LEU A 223 -8.25 -8.02 -13.23
C LEU A 223 -7.37 -6.82 -12.85
N HIS A 224 -7.99 -5.70 -12.49
CA HIS A 224 -7.28 -4.52 -12.02
C HIS A 224 -6.48 -4.82 -10.73
N MET A 225 -7.13 -5.50 -9.77
CA MET A 225 -6.51 -5.93 -8.52
C MET A 225 -5.36 -6.91 -8.77
N LEU A 226 -5.53 -7.87 -9.69
CA LEU A 226 -4.49 -8.82 -10.06
C LEU A 226 -3.25 -8.10 -10.62
N LEU A 227 -3.42 -7.25 -11.64
CA LEU A 227 -2.32 -6.57 -12.32
C LEU A 227 -1.59 -5.59 -11.39
N SER A 228 -2.33 -4.78 -10.63
CA SER A 228 -1.73 -3.86 -9.65
C SER A 228 -0.98 -4.60 -8.54
N THR A 229 -1.51 -5.74 -8.05
CA THR A 229 -0.85 -6.55 -7.03
C THR A 229 0.43 -7.21 -7.56
N LEU A 230 0.39 -7.82 -8.74
CA LEU A 230 1.58 -8.39 -9.37
C LEU A 230 2.63 -7.31 -9.65
N GLY A 231 2.21 -6.15 -10.14
CA GLY A 231 3.08 -5.00 -10.33
C GLY A 231 3.73 -4.59 -9.00
N ASN A 232 2.94 -4.47 -7.92
CA ASN A 232 3.48 -4.13 -6.61
C ASN A 232 4.50 -5.17 -6.11
N ILE A 233 4.26 -6.47 -6.27
CA ILE A 233 5.23 -7.51 -5.89
C ILE A 233 6.56 -7.27 -6.62
N ILE A 234 6.52 -7.10 -7.95
CA ILE A 234 7.72 -6.87 -8.77
C ILE A 234 8.42 -5.56 -8.39
N GLY A 235 7.67 -4.49 -8.15
CA GLY A 235 8.21 -3.19 -7.74
C GLY A 235 9.00 -3.24 -6.43
N GLY A 236 8.44 -3.89 -5.40
CA GLY A 236 9.09 -4.02 -4.10
C GLY A 236 10.22 -5.04 -4.09
N SER A 237 9.95 -6.25 -4.60
CA SER A 237 10.91 -7.35 -4.59
C SER A 237 12.05 -7.10 -5.56
N ILE A 238 11.76 -6.89 -6.84
CA ILE A 238 12.77 -6.91 -7.91
C ILE A 238 13.30 -5.50 -8.18
N LEU A 239 12.44 -4.53 -8.48
CA LEU A 239 12.89 -3.22 -8.92
C LEU A 239 13.66 -2.46 -7.82
N LEU A 240 13.20 -2.55 -6.56
CA LEU A 240 13.93 -1.99 -5.42
C LEU A 240 14.82 -3.02 -4.70
N GLY A 241 14.23 -4.13 -4.25
CA GLY A 241 14.86 -5.07 -3.33
C GLY A 241 16.15 -5.70 -3.85
N LEU A 242 16.14 -6.16 -5.10
CA LEU A 242 17.29 -6.84 -5.69
C LEU A 242 18.50 -5.89 -5.87
N PRO A 243 18.38 -4.69 -6.47
CA PRO A 243 19.48 -3.72 -6.52
C PRO A 243 20.04 -3.38 -5.13
N ILE A 244 19.18 -3.09 -4.15
CA ILE A 244 19.63 -2.78 -2.79
C ILE A 244 20.41 -3.95 -2.19
N TYR A 245 19.90 -5.18 -2.31
CA TYR A 245 20.62 -6.37 -1.86
C TYR A 245 21.98 -6.51 -2.53
N LEU A 246 22.08 -6.34 -3.86
CA LEU A 246 23.35 -6.44 -4.58
C LEU A 246 24.36 -5.37 -4.16
N MET A 247 23.91 -4.18 -3.75
CA MET A 247 24.75 -3.10 -3.24
C MET A 247 25.31 -3.40 -1.84
N ILE A 248 24.54 -4.08 -0.98
CA ILE A 248 24.87 -4.23 0.45
C ILE A 248 25.18 -5.67 0.89
N ARG A 249 25.07 -6.66 -0.01
CA ARG A 249 25.29 -8.07 0.31
C ARG A 249 26.68 -8.32 0.93
N PRO A 250 26.80 -9.26 1.88
CA PRO A 250 28.10 -9.66 2.39
C PRO A 250 28.96 -10.20 1.24
N LYS A 251 30.23 -9.78 1.17
CA LYS A 251 31.20 -10.40 0.26
C LYS A 251 31.37 -11.86 0.69
N LYS A 252 31.29 -12.79 -0.26
CA LYS A 252 31.76 -14.16 -0.01
C LYS A 252 33.26 -14.05 0.31
N ILE A 253 33.63 -14.40 1.53
CA ILE A 253 35.03 -14.64 1.92
C ILE A 253 35.43 -15.98 1.30
#